data_AF-A0A837DDH8-F1
#
_entry.id   AF-A0A837DDH8-F1
#
_cell.length_a   1.000
_cell.length_b   1.000
_cell.length_c   1.000
_cell.angle_alpha   90.00
_cell.angle_beta   90.00
_cell.angle_gamma   90.00
#
_symmetry.space_group_name_H-M   'P 1'
#
loop_
_entity.id
_entity.type
_entity.pdbx_description
1 polymer ?
#
loop_
_entity_poly.entity_id
_entity_poly.type
_entity_poly.pdbx_seq_one_letter_code
_entity_poly.pdbx_strand_id
1 'polypeptide(L)'
;MTSAQETALTYGSLAFAVVWGVLLVPQLISHYARFGRVHGRRVVTTAVVTLYSCLAVAVVLLPLPAPGDARLTQTVQLTPFQWIADVATELDEHGLSYAHAPFTLAFQQLAMNVLLFVPLGMFVVLLRRRDVRCATLTGLAMSLLVEVTQLTANFGTAPYAYRIFDVDDLLANTAGAALGGTAAVLFLALRRLKRTNAAIREAGSVTAPRVAAPTRPIAPGTPAVGGPVDVPLVDLRTRPLPRPR
;
A
#
# COMPACT_ATOMS: atom_id res chain seq x y z
N MET A 1 25.11 -6.57 -5.57
CA MET A 1 24.82 -5.88 -4.29
C MET A 1 26.14 -5.61 -3.62
N THR A 2 26.33 -4.40 -3.10
CA THR A 2 27.55 -4.05 -2.35
C THR A 2 27.47 -4.65 -0.94
N SER A 3 28.61 -4.91 -0.30
CA SER A 3 28.67 -5.39 1.10
C SER A 3 27.91 -4.48 2.07
N ALA A 4 27.88 -3.17 1.77
CA ALA A 4 27.10 -2.16 2.47
C ALA A 4 25.58 -2.44 2.44
N GLN A 5 25.03 -2.74 1.26
CA GLN A 5 23.60 -3.02 1.09
C GLN A 5 23.19 -4.29 1.82
N GLU A 6 24.02 -5.33 1.74
CA GLU A 6 23.80 -6.60 2.43
C GLU A 6 23.79 -6.42 3.96
N THR A 7 24.74 -5.62 4.48
CA THR A 7 24.82 -5.26 5.89
C THR A 7 23.54 -4.55 6.34
N ALA A 8 23.12 -3.49 5.64
CA ALA A 8 21.91 -2.75 5.97
C ALA A 8 20.65 -3.63 5.94
N LEU A 9 20.52 -4.50 4.93
CA LEU A 9 19.38 -5.40 4.79
C LEU A 9 19.32 -6.43 5.93
N THR A 10 20.48 -7.01 6.28
CA THR A 10 20.59 -8.02 7.34
C THR A 10 20.24 -7.43 8.70
N TYR A 11 20.92 -6.35 9.10
CA TYR A 11 20.68 -5.72 10.40
C TYR A 11 19.30 -5.07 10.48
N GLY A 12 18.80 -4.47 9.40
CA GLY A 12 17.44 -3.93 9.36
C GLY A 12 16.37 -5.01 9.52
N SER A 13 16.56 -6.19 8.92
CA SER A 13 15.64 -7.33 9.07
C SER A 13 15.69 -7.93 10.46
N LEU A 14 16.88 -8.04 11.07
CA LEU A 14 17.04 -8.47 12.46
C LEU A 14 16.37 -7.49 13.44
N ALA A 15 16.61 -6.18 13.25
CA ALA A 15 15.97 -5.14 14.04
C ALA A 15 14.45 -5.20 13.93
N PHE A 16 13.92 -5.42 12.72
CA PHE A 16 12.49 -5.64 12.51
C PHE A 16 11.95 -6.82 13.33
N ALA A 17 12.59 -7.99 13.27
CA ALA A 17 12.14 -9.18 13.99
C ALA A 17 12.05 -8.92 15.50
N VAL A 18 13.06 -8.26 16.07
CA VAL A 18 13.11 -7.91 17.49
C VAL A 18 12.04 -6.86 17.83
N VAL A 19 12.05 -5.71 17.16
CA VAL A 19 11.17 -4.58 17.48
C VAL A 19 9.71 -4.95 17.27
N TRP A 20 9.38 -5.58 16.14
CA TRP A 20 8.01 -5.99 15.88
C TRP A 20 7.56 -7.11 16.83
N GLY A 21 8.43 -8.05 17.19
CA GLY A 21 8.13 -9.07 18.21
C GLY A 21 7.75 -8.44 19.56
N VAL A 22 8.50 -7.43 19.99
CA VAL A 22 8.20 -6.66 21.22
C VAL A 22 6.88 -5.89 21.11
N LEU A 23 6.58 -5.29 19.95
CA LEU A 23 5.33 -4.56 19.73
C LEU A 23 4.10 -5.49 19.57
N LEU A 24 4.31 -6.70 19.07
CA LEU A 24 3.23 -7.64 18.75
C LEU A 24 2.47 -8.05 20.00
N VAL A 25 3.16 -8.42 21.08
CA VAL A 25 2.56 -8.90 22.33
C VAL A 25 1.56 -7.88 22.92
N PRO A 26 1.96 -6.62 23.24
CA PRO A 26 1.03 -5.63 23.77
C PRO A 26 -0.06 -5.26 22.75
N GLN A 27 0.23 -5.29 21.45
CA GLN A 27 -0.77 -5.05 20.41
C GLN A 27 -1.86 -6.13 20.41
N LEU A 28 -1.50 -7.41 20.52
CA LEU A 28 -2.44 -8.53 20.56
C LEU A 28 -3.28 -8.48 21.83
N ILE A 29 -2.66 -8.24 22.99
CA ILE A 29 -3.36 -8.06 24.27
C ILE A 29 -4.36 -6.91 24.16
N SER A 30 -3.94 -5.75 23.65
CA SER A 30 -4.81 -4.58 23.48
C SER A 30 -5.98 -4.84 22.53
N HIS A 31 -5.74 -5.56 21.42
CA HIS A 31 -6.81 -5.93 20.49
C HIS A 31 -7.83 -6.86 21.12
N TYR A 32 -7.37 -7.89 21.83
CA TYR A 32 -8.25 -8.84 22.49
C TYR A 32 -9.04 -8.18 23.62
N ALA A 33 -8.37 -7.39 24.48
CA ALA A 33 -9.01 -6.69 25.58
C ALA A 33 -10.05 -5.65 25.14
N ARG A 34 -9.80 -4.92 24.04
CA ARG A 34 -10.71 -3.85 23.58
C ARG A 34 -11.83 -4.33 22.65
N PHE A 35 -11.59 -5.38 21.87
CA PHE A 35 -12.49 -5.78 20.80
C PHE A 35 -12.89 -7.25 20.81
N GLY A 36 -12.39 -8.04 21.77
CA GLY A 36 -12.64 -9.49 21.88
C GLY A 36 -12.03 -10.33 20.75
N ARG A 37 -11.28 -9.71 19.82
CA ARG A 37 -10.69 -10.39 18.65
C ARG A 37 -9.46 -9.65 18.12
N VAL A 38 -8.57 -10.42 17.49
CA VAL A 38 -7.39 -9.88 16.82
C VAL A 38 -7.76 -9.33 15.44
N HIS A 39 -7.41 -8.08 15.18
CA HIS A 39 -7.60 -7.45 13.88
C HIS A 39 -6.38 -7.68 12.98
N GLY A 40 -6.37 -8.76 12.20
CA GLY A 40 -5.23 -9.14 11.35
C GLY A 40 -4.71 -8.01 10.45
N ARG A 41 -5.60 -7.21 9.85
CA ARG A 41 -5.20 -6.04 9.04
C ARG A 41 -4.34 -5.05 9.82
N ARG A 42 -4.64 -4.79 11.09
CA ARG A 42 -3.87 -3.85 11.93
C ARG A 42 -2.51 -4.44 12.30
N VAL A 43 -2.44 -5.75 12.54
CA VAL A 43 -1.18 -6.47 12.82
C VAL A 43 -0.26 -6.45 11.60
N VAL A 44 -0.80 -6.70 10.40
CA VAL A 44 -0.02 -6.58 9.15
C VAL A 44 0.42 -5.14 8.90
N THR A 45 -0.45 -4.16 9.17
CA THR A 45 -0.09 -2.74 8.99
C THR A 45 1.07 -2.34 9.90
N THR A 46 1.05 -2.74 11.19
CA THR A 46 2.17 -2.47 12.10
C THR A 46 3.43 -3.20 11.66
N ALA A 47 3.34 -4.45 11.22
CA ALA A 47 4.48 -5.20 10.69
C ALA A 47 5.16 -4.48 9.52
N VAL A 48 4.37 -4.06 8.52
CA VAL A 48 4.90 -3.39 7.32
C VAL A 48 5.53 -2.04 7.66
N VAL A 49 4.89 -1.24 8.53
CA VAL A 49 5.44 0.06 8.95
C VAL A 49 6.72 -0.12 9.77
N THR A 50 6.76 -1.09 10.69
CA THR A 50 7.97 -1.39 11.47
C THR A 50 9.10 -1.89 10.58
N LEU A 51 8.82 -2.83 9.66
CA LEU A 51 9.81 -3.34 8.71
C LEU A 51 10.43 -2.21 7.88
N TYR A 52 9.57 -1.38 7.29
CA TYR A 52 10.01 -0.19 6.55
C TYR A 52 10.90 0.71 7.40
N SER A 53 10.48 1.02 8.63
CA SER A 53 11.21 1.92 9.51
C SER A 53 12.58 1.36 9.89
N CYS A 54 12.66 0.07 10.22
CA CYS A 54 13.92 -0.60 10.56
C CYS A 54 14.87 -0.65 9.36
N LEU A 55 14.37 -0.98 8.17
CA LEU A 55 15.18 -0.98 6.95
C LEU A 55 15.67 0.43 6.59
N ALA A 56 14.80 1.43 6.67
CA ALA A 56 15.17 2.82 6.38
C ALA A 56 16.26 3.32 7.33
N VAL A 57 16.11 3.07 8.64
CA VAL A 57 17.14 3.41 9.64
C VAL A 57 18.44 2.67 9.35
N ALA A 58 18.39 1.37 9.02
CA ALA A 58 19.59 0.61 8.69
C ALA A 58 20.30 1.15 7.44
N VAL A 59 19.57 1.51 6.38
CA VAL A 59 20.14 2.07 5.15
C VAL A 59 20.77 3.45 5.38
N VAL A 60 20.19 4.26 6.28
CA VAL A 60 20.71 5.59 6.62
C VAL A 60 21.99 5.49 7.47
N LEU A 61 22.01 4.58 8.46
CA LEU A 61 23.09 4.51 9.45
C LEU A 61 24.22 3.55 9.06
N LEU A 62 23.99 2.57 8.19
CA LEU A 62 24.97 1.53 7.86
C LEU A 62 25.47 1.63 6.41
N PRO A 63 26.67 1.10 6.13
CA PRO A 63 27.68 0.62 7.08
C PRO A 63 28.37 1.79 7.79
N LEU A 64 28.88 1.53 8.99
CA LEU A 64 29.77 2.47 9.67
C LEU A 64 31.17 2.40 9.04
N PRO A 65 31.91 3.51 8.97
CA PRO A 65 33.25 3.53 8.41
C PRO A 65 34.20 2.69 9.27
N ALA A 66 35.02 1.87 8.63
CA ALA A 66 36.03 1.05 9.28
C ALA A 66 37.33 1.85 9.56
N PRO A 67 38.15 1.42 10.54
CA PRO A 67 39.48 1.98 10.72
C PRO A 67 40.32 1.80 9.45
N GLY A 68 40.67 2.90 8.78
CA GLY A 68 41.46 2.89 7.54
C GLY A 68 40.68 3.26 6.28
N ASP A 69 39.35 3.39 6.34
CA ASP A 69 38.56 3.88 5.21
C ASP A 69 38.98 5.32 4.84
N ALA A 70 38.94 5.60 3.54
CA ALA A 70 39.27 6.92 3.01
C ALA A 70 38.25 7.94 3.53
N ARG A 71 38.75 9.07 4.02
CA ARG A 71 37.89 10.19 4.42
C ARG A 71 37.36 10.89 3.18
N LEU A 72 36.15 11.43 3.30
CA LEU A 72 35.57 12.26 2.26
C LEU A 72 36.44 13.51 2.03
N THR A 73 36.72 13.81 0.77
CA THR A 73 37.37 15.07 0.35
C THR A 73 36.40 16.24 0.39
N GLN A 74 35.10 15.96 0.22
CA GLN A 74 34.01 16.92 0.28
C GLN A 74 32.88 16.31 1.11
N THR A 75 32.36 17.07 2.07
CA THR A 75 31.27 16.62 2.96
C THR A 75 29.91 17.17 2.59
N VAL A 76 29.84 18.16 1.70
CA VAL A 76 28.61 18.88 1.34
C VAL A 76 28.59 19.16 -0.16
N GLN A 77 27.52 18.75 -0.86
CA GLN A 77 27.19 19.10 -2.23
C GLN A 77 25.83 19.84 -2.26
N LEU A 78 25.83 21.07 -2.78
CA LEU A 78 24.65 21.96 -2.88
C LEU A 78 24.25 22.30 -4.31
N THR A 79 24.91 21.73 -5.31
CA THR A 79 24.62 21.96 -6.73
C THR A 79 23.44 21.07 -7.11
N PRO A 80 22.26 21.63 -7.41
CA PRO A 80 21.11 20.81 -7.79
C PRO A 80 21.31 20.19 -9.17
N PHE A 81 20.83 18.96 -9.32
CA PHE A 81 20.95 18.11 -10.49
C PHE A 81 22.39 17.75 -10.87
N GLN A 82 23.31 17.76 -9.90
CA GLN A 82 24.68 17.30 -10.08
C GLN A 82 24.73 15.83 -10.50
N TRP A 83 23.79 15.00 -10.04
CA TRP A 83 23.71 13.59 -10.43
C TRP A 83 23.71 13.37 -11.96
N ILE A 84 23.23 14.34 -12.76
CA ILE A 84 23.24 14.25 -14.22
C ILE A 84 24.67 14.30 -14.76
N ALA A 85 25.49 15.20 -14.22
CA ALA A 85 26.90 15.30 -14.57
C ALA A 85 27.68 14.08 -14.07
N ASP A 86 27.32 13.55 -12.89
CA ASP A 86 27.96 12.35 -12.33
C ASP A 86 27.65 11.12 -13.19
N VAL A 87 26.41 10.97 -13.66
CA VAL A 87 26.02 9.93 -14.65
C VAL A 87 26.83 10.08 -15.94
N ALA A 88 26.97 11.29 -16.48
CA ALA A 88 27.72 11.51 -17.70
C ALA A 88 29.21 11.16 -17.52
N THR A 89 29.80 11.55 -16.38
CA THR A 89 31.20 11.27 -16.04
C THR A 89 31.43 9.76 -15.91
N GLU A 90 30.57 9.04 -15.20
CA GLU A 90 30.67 7.58 -15.03
C GLU A 90 30.56 6.84 -16.38
N LEU A 91 29.69 7.31 -17.29
CA LEU A 91 29.57 6.74 -18.63
C LEU A 91 30.82 6.99 -19.47
N ASP A 92 31.38 8.20 -19.43
CA ASP A 92 32.59 8.57 -20.17
C ASP A 92 33.82 7.78 -19.67
N GLU A 93 33.97 7.61 -18.35
CA GLU A 93 35.04 6.81 -17.73
C GLU A 93 35.01 5.35 -18.20
N HIS A 94 33.83 4.80 -18.43
CA HIS A 94 33.63 3.44 -18.91
C HIS A 94 33.48 3.32 -20.45
N GLY A 95 33.52 4.44 -21.17
CA GLY A 95 33.33 4.48 -22.63
C GLY A 95 31.94 3.97 -23.08
N LEU A 96 30.91 4.17 -22.25
CA LEU A 96 29.57 3.66 -22.47
C LEU A 96 28.65 4.73 -23.08
N SER A 97 27.67 4.29 -23.87
CA SER A 97 26.60 5.17 -24.38
C SER A 97 25.57 5.49 -23.29
N TYR A 98 24.88 6.63 -23.40
CA TYR A 98 23.76 7.06 -22.54
C TYR A 98 22.64 6.04 -22.37
N ALA A 99 22.51 5.05 -23.26
CA ALA A 99 21.62 3.90 -23.05
C ALA A 99 21.90 3.14 -21.73
N HIS A 100 23.13 3.24 -21.21
CA HIS A 100 23.55 2.61 -19.96
C HIS A 100 23.36 3.49 -18.73
N ALA A 101 22.84 4.72 -18.88
CA ALA A 101 22.61 5.64 -17.76
C ALA A 101 21.84 4.99 -16.58
N PRO A 102 20.80 4.15 -16.78
CA PRO A 102 20.10 3.51 -15.66
C PRO A 102 20.95 2.53 -14.83
N PHE A 103 22.08 2.09 -15.36
CA PHE A 103 22.99 1.15 -14.70
C PHE A 103 24.17 1.83 -13.99
N THR A 104 24.30 3.15 -14.15
CA THR A 104 25.29 3.95 -13.41
C THR A 104 24.95 4.00 -11.92
N LEU A 105 25.99 4.09 -11.09
CA LEU A 105 25.84 4.20 -9.64
C LEU A 105 25.08 5.47 -9.27
N ALA A 106 25.38 6.61 -9.91
CA ALA A 106 24.72 7.89 -9.66
C ALA A 106 23.20 7.81 -9.90
N PHE A 107 22.78 7.23 -11.03
CA PHE A 107 21.35 7.03 -11.31
C PHE A 107 20.69 6.05 -10.33
N GLN A 108 21.37 4.95 -10.01
CA GLN A 108 20.85 3.97 -9.06
C GLN A 108 20.66 4.57 -7.67
N GLN A 109 21.58 5.41 -7.20
CA GLN A 109 21.46 6.14 -5.93
C GLN A 109 20.22 7.05 -5.93
N LEU A 110 20.08 7.89 -6.96
CA LEU A 110 18.89 8.74 -7.14
C LEU A 110 17.60 7.91 -7.10
N ALA A 111 17.53 6.83 -7.88
CA ALA A 111 16.35 5.97 -7.97
C ALA A 111 16.04 5.28 -6.63
N MET A 112 17.05 4.78 -5.92
CA MET A 112 16.87 4.16 -4.61
C MET A 112 16.40 5.16 -3.55
N ASN A 113 16.90 6.40 -3.57
CA ASN A 113 16.45 7.47 -2.68
C ASN A 113 14.98 7.82 -2.90
N VAL A 114 14.56 7.98 -4.16
CA VAL A 114 13.13 8.14 -4.51
C VAL A 114 12.32 6.95 -3.99
N LEU A 115 12.74 5.71 -4.27
CA LEU A 115 12.01 4.50 -3.87
C LEU A 115 11.92 4.32 -2.35
N LEU A 116 12.96 4.71 -1.61
CA LEU A 116 12.98 4.66 -0.15
C LEU A 116 11.88 5.53 0.45
N PHE A 117 11.58 6.69 -0.13
CA PHE A 117 10.58 7.61 0.42
C PHE A 117 9.15 7.40 -0.11
N VAL A 118 8.94 6.60 -1.15
CA VAL A 118 7.60 6.26 -1.66
C VAL A 118 6.70 5.65 -0.57
N PRO A 119 7.13 4.62 0.19
CA PRO A 119 6.32 4.07 1.28
C PRO A 119 5.97 5.09 2.36
N LEU A 120 6.88 6.00 2.72
CA LEU A 120 6.63 7.08 3.69
C LEU A 120 5.45 7.94 3.23
N GLY A 121 5.48 8.40 1.99
CA GLY A 121 4.40 9.19 1.40
C GLY A 121 3.06 8.45 1.41
N MET A 122 3.09 7.16 1.06
CA MET A 122 1.91 6.30 1.12
C MET A 122 1.34 6.18 2.54
N PHE A 123 2.19 5.98 3.56
CA PHE A 123 1.75 5.85 4.95
C PHE A 123 1.11 7.14 5.47
N VAL A 124 1.66 8.31 5.14
CA VAL A 124 1.07 9.60 5.53
C VAL A 124 -0.37 9.72 5.01
N VAL A 125 -0.61 9.39 3.74
CA VAL A 125 -1.96 9.48 3.16
C VAL A 125 -2.87 8.35 3.65
N LEU A 126 -2.42 7.09 3.59
CA LEU A 126 -3.26 5.92 3.87
C LEU A 126 -3.60 5.75 5.36
N LEU A 127 -2.66 6.07 6.26
CA LEU A 127 -2.82 5.85 7.70
C LEU A 127 -3.31 7.10 8.42
N ARG A 128 -2.83 8.29 8.02
CA ARG A 128 -3.18 9.56 8.68
C ARG A 128 -4.30 10.33 7.97
N ARG A 129 -4.79 9.83 6.83
CA ARG A 129 -5.83 10.46 5.98
C ARG A 129 -5.48 11.91 5.60
N ARG A 130 -4.19 12.17 5.37
CA ARG A 130 -3.69 13.48 4.91
C ARG A 130 -3.59 13.54 3.39
N ASP A 131 -3.27 14.71 2.87
CA ASP A 131 -3.10 14.97 1.44
C ASP A 131 -1.63 14.80 0.98
N VAL A 132 -1.41 14.92 -0.33
CA VAL A 132 -0.08 14.83 -0.95
C VAL A 132 0.85 15.93 -0.44
N ARG A 133 0.32 17.12 -0.10
CA ARG A 133 1.11 18.21 0.47
C ARG A 133 1.72 17.82 1.81
N CYS A 134 0.93 17.25 2.73
CA CYS A 134 1.45 16.75 4.00
C CYS A 134 2.49 15.65 3.80
N ALA A 135 2.28 14.74 2.84
CA ALA A 135 3.24 13.69 2.50
C ALA A 135 4.58 14.29 2.00
N THR A 136 4.50 15.30 1.12
CA THR A 136 5.68 15.99 0.57
C THR A 136 6.45 16.74 1.66
N LEU A 137 5.77 17.51 2.52
CA LEU A 137 6.42 18.23 3.61
C LEU A 137 7.03 17.28 4.66
N THR A 138 6.36 16.16 4.93
CA THR A 138 6.90 15.12 5.81
C THR A 138 8.14 14.47 5.18
N GLY A 139 8.10 14.19 3.87
CA GLY A 139 9.24 13.71 3.11
C GLY A 139 10.43 14.66 3.17
N LEU A 140 10.20 15.96 2.92
CA LEU A 140 11.24 16.99 3.02
C LEU A 140 11.85 17.06 4.42
N ALA A 141 11.03 17.08 5.47
CA ALA A 141 11.51 17.12 6.85
C ALA A 141 12.30 15.86 7.23
N MET A 142 11.82 14.68 6.84
CA MET A 142 12.52 13.41 7.08
C MET A 142 13.81 13.31 6.27
N SER A 143 13.82 13.79 5.03
CA SER A 143 15.04 13.80 4.22
C SER A 143 16.07 14.75 4.80
N LEU A 144 15.67 15.94 5.24
CA LEU A 144 16.57 16.86 5.93
C LEU A 144 17.15 16.25 7.20
N LEU A 145 16.33 15.51 7.97
CA LEU A 145 16.80 14.79 9.14
C LEU A 145 17.85 13.72 8.77
N VAL A 146 17.65 13.00 7.66
CA VAL A 146 18.63 12.02 7.15
C VAL A 146 19.93 12.71 6.78
N GLU A 147 19.89 13.77 5.97
CA GLU A 147 21.07 14.52 5.55
C GLU A 147 21.84 15.13 6.74
N VAL A 148 21.12 15.69 7.72
CA VAL A 148 21.72 16.21 8.96
C VAL A 148 22.36 15.09 9.80
N THR A 149 21.72 13.93 9.86
CA THR A 149 22.28 12.75 10.55
C THR A 149 23.60 12.34 9.91
N GLN A 150 23.66 12.31 8.57
CA GLN A 150 24.88 11.95 7.83
C GLN A 150 25.98 13.02 7.97
N LEU A 151 25.63 14.30 7.83
CA LEU A 151 26.54 15.42 7.99
C LEU A 151 27.21 15.46 9.38
N THR A 152 26.46 15.06 10.42
CA THR A 152 26.94 15.01 11.80
C THR A 152 27.62 13.68 12.16
N ALA A 153 27.93 12.83 11.18
CA ALA A 153 28.51 11.50 11.40
C ALA A 153 27.67 10.67 12.39
N ASN A 154 26.35 10.61 12.14
CA ASN A 154 25.35 10.01 13.01
C ASN A 154 25.34 10.63 14.41
N PHE A 155 25.36 11.97 14.51
CA PHE A 155 25.48 12.70 15.77
C PHE A 155 26.70 12.30 16.61
N GLY A 156 27.81 12.02 15.93
CA GLY A 156 29.09 11.64 16.55
C GLY A 156 29.22 10.17 16.94
N THR A 157 28.26 9.30 16.59
CA THR A 157 28.46 7.85 16.81
C THR A 157 29.45 7.24 15.82
N ALA A 158 29.66 7.87 14.65
CA ALA A 158 30.72 7.51 13.73
C ALA A 158 31.95 8.43 13.94
N PRO A 159 33.17 7.93 13.70
CA PRO A 159 34.40 8.69 13.95
C PRO A 159 34.60 9.91 13.02
N TYR A 160 33.92 9.93 11.86
CA TYR A 160 33.94 11.02 10.89
C TYR A 160 32.74 10.90 9.94
N ALA A 161 32.42 11.97 9.22
CA ALA A 161 31.39 11.95 8.18
C ALA A 161 31.85 11.09 7.00
N TYR A 162 31.06 10.07 6.66
CA TYR A 162 31.38 9.05 5.65
C TYR A 162 30.34 8.99 4.53
N ARG A 163 29.32 9.86 4.60
CA ARG A 163 28.41 10.16 3.49
C ARG A 163 28.35 11.66 3.29
N ILE A 164 28.12 12.05 2.04
CA ILE A 164 28.06 13.45 1.62
C ILE A 164 26.65 13.95 1.91
N PHE A 165 26.53 15.14 2.51
CA PHE A 165 25.26 15.87 2.52
C PHE A 165 24.97 16.29 1.08
N ASP A 166 23.89 15.81 0.49
CA ASP A 166 23.57 16.05 -0.91
C ASP A 166 22.17 16.67 -1.08
N VAL A 167 22.13 17.83 -1.75
CA VAL A 167 20.86 18.48 -2.11
C VAL A 167 20.04 17.63 -3.07
N ASP A 168 20.68 16.82 -3.93
CA ASP A 168 19.98 15.94 -4.86
C ASP A 168 19.29 14.79 -4.14
N ASP A 169 19.90 14.27 -3.07
CA ASP A 169 19.26 13.29 -2.19
C ASP A 169 18.05 13.87 -1.48
N LEU A 170 18.15 15.13 -1.01
CA LEU A 170 17.02 15.87 -0.44
C LEU A 170 15.85 15.99 -1.42
N LEU A 171 16.14 16.34 -2.67
CA LEU A 171 15.16 16.46 -3.75
C LEU A 171 14.55 15.10 -4.12
N ALA A 172 15.37 14.08 -4.28
CA ALA A 172 14.98 12.72 -4.65
C ALA A 172 14.04 12.09 -3.60
N ASN A 173 14.43 12.15 -2.33
CA ASN A 173 13.63 11.65 -1.22
C ASN A 173 12.29 12.41 -1.10
N THR A 174 12.33 13.74 -1.23
CA THR A 174 11.11 14.57 -1.21
C THR A 174 10.17 14.21 -2.37
N ALA A 175 10.72 14.01 -3.57
CA ALA A 175 9.97 13.56 -4.74
C ALA A 175 9.37 12.16 -4.52
N GLY A 176 10.13 11.23 -3.93
CA GLY A 176 9.64 9.91 -3.52
C GLY A 176 8.42 9.99 -2.62
N ALA A 177 8.45 10.83 -1.59
CA ALA A 177 7.31 11.02 -0.69
C ALA A 177 6.10 11.64 -1.40
N ALA A 178 6.31 12.60 -2.31
CA ALA A 178 5.23 13.17 -3.13
C ALA A 178 4.60 12.12 -4.06
N LEU A 179 5.42 11.31 -4.73
CA LEU A 179 4.99 10.21 -5.60
C LEU A 179 4.20 9.16 -4.81
N GLY A 180 4.70 8.75 -3.64
CA GLY A 180 4.01 7.82 -2.76
C GLY A 180 2.67 8.35 -2.25
N GLY A 181 2.62 9.63 -1.86
CA GLY A 181 1.37 10.29 -1.47
C GLY A 181 0.37 10.33 -2.63
N THR A 182 0.82 10.67 -3.84
CA THR A 182 0.00 10.70 -5.04
C THR A 182 -0.56 9.32 -5.39
N ALA A 183 0.30 8.29 -5.36
CA ALA A 183 -0.09 6.90 -5.59
C ALA A 183 -1.15 6.43 -4.57
N ALA A 184 -1.01 6.83 -3.30
CA ALA A 184 -2.00 6.53 -2.27
C ALA A 184 -3.34 7.23 -2.49
N VAL A 185 -3.36 8.50 -2.90
CA VAL A 185 -4.59 9.21 -3.27
C VAL A 185 -5.27 8.53 -4.45
N LEU A 186 -4.51 8.21 -5.50
CA LEU A 186 -5.03 7.50 -6.68
C LEU A 186 -5.62 6.14 -6.30
N PHE A 187 -4.92 5.36 -5.46
CA PHE A 187 -5.41 4.09 -4.95
C PHE A 187 -6.75 4.25 -4.21
N LEU A 188 -6.87 5.24 -3.33
CA LEU A 188 -8.12 5.51 -2.62
C LEU A 188 -9.25 5.94 -3.58
N ALA A 189 -8.96 6.78 -4.57
CA ALA A 189 -9.92 7.20 -5.59
C ALA A 189 -10.44 6.01 -6.41
N LEU A 190 -9.55 5.16 -6.92
CA LEU A 190 -9.91 3.95 -7.67
C LEU A 190 -10.75 2.98 -6.82
N ARG A 191 -10.45 2.84 -5.53
CA ARG A 191 -11.27 2.02 -4.62
C ARG A 191 -12.66 2.60 -4.38
N ARG A 192 -12.79 3.92 -4.29
CA ARG A 192 -14.09 4.59 -4.18
C ARG A 192 -14.92 4.35 -5.44
N LEU A 193 -14.34 4.57 -6.62
CA LEU A 193 -15.00 4.32 -7.91
C LEU A 193 -15.49 2.88 -8.05
N LYS A 194 -14.64 1.90 -7.72
CA LYS A 194 -15.03 0.48 -7.74
C LYS A 194 -16.23 0.17 -6.82
N ARG A 195 -16.25 0.74 -5.62
CA ARG A 195 -17.37 0.54 -4.67
C ARG A 195 -18.66 1.20 -5.17
N THR A 196 -18.56 2.42 -5.70
CA THR A 196 -19.72 3.13 -6.28
C THR A 196 -20.29 2.34 -7.46
N ASN A 197 -19.44 1.85 -8.37
CA ASN A 197 -19.88 1.04 -9.50
C ASN A 197 -20.52 -0.29 -9.08
N ALA A 198 -20.01 -0.93 -8.04
CA ALA A 198 -20.64 -2.13 -7.47
C ALA A 198 -22.03 -1.83 -6.90
N ALA A 199 -22.17 -0.75 -6.12
CA ALA A 199 -23.45 -0.32 -5.57
C ALA A 199 -24.49 0.02 -6.65
N ILE A 200 -24.08 0.70 -7.74
CA ILE A 200 -24.96 1.00 -8.88
C ILE A 200 -25.43 -0.29 -9.58
N ARG A 201 -24.53 -1.28 -9.76
CA ARG A 201 -24.88 -2.58 -10.37
C ARG A 201 -25.88 -3.36 -9.52
N GLU A 202 -25.70 -3.36 -8.20
CA GLU A 202 -26.63 -4.00 -7.26
C GLU A 202 -28.00 -3.30 -7.25
N ALA A 203 -28.03 -1.96 -7.31
CA ALA A 203 -29.29 -1.22 -7.40
C ALA A 203 -30.03 -1.47 -8.73
N GLY A 204 -29.30 -1.53 -9.85
CA GLY A 204 -29.85 -1.82 -11.17
C GLY A 204 -30.39 -3.25 -11.32
N SER A 205 -29.78 -4.24 -10.66
CA SER A 205 -30.26 -5.64 -10.71
C SER A 205 -31.52 -5.86 -9.86
N VAL A 206 -31.72 -5.11 -8.78
CA VAL A 206 -32.90 -5.19 -7.91
C VAL A 206 -34.12 -4.49 -8.54
N THR A 207 -33.91 -3.48 -9.38
CA THR A 207 -34.99 -2.67 -9.97
C THR A 207 -35.49 -3.21 -11.32
N ALA A 208 -34.83 -4.22 -11.91
CA ALA A 208 -35.36 -4.88 -13.11
C ALA A 208 -36.67 -5.60 -12.74
N PRO A 209 -37.83 -5.18 -13.30
CA PRO A 209 -39.09 -5.85 -13.03
C PRO A 209 -38.91 -7.31 -13.45
N ARG A 210 -39.15 -8.25 -12.54
CA ARG A 210 -39.32 -9.64 -12.90
C ARG A 210 -40.57 -9.69 -13.78
N VAL A 211 -40.40 -9.56 -15.09
CA VAL A 211 -41.46 -9.80 -16.07
C VAL A 211 -41.93 -11.21 -15.78
N ALA A 212 -43.10 -11.33 -15.14
CA ALA A 212 -43.74 -12.61 -14.94
C ALA A 212 -43.84 -13.25 -16.32
N ALA A 213 -43.24 -14.44 -16.47
CA ALA A 213 -43.32 -15.19 -17.71
C ALA A 213 -44.79 -15.26 -18.13
N PRO A 214 -45.13 -14.94 -19.39
CA PRO A 214 -46.52 -14.94 -19.81
C PRO A 214 -47.11 -16.33 -19.55
N THR A 215 -48.13 -16.37 -18.71
CA THR A 215 -48.95 -17.56 -18.52
C THR A 215 -49.49 -17.95 -19.89
N ARG A 216 -49.09 -19.15 -20.36
CA ARG A 216 -49.56 -19.75 -21.61
C ARG A 216 -51.10 -19.64 -21.68
N PRO A 217 -51.69 -19.12 -22.76
CA PRO A 217 -53.14 -19.16 -22.92
C PRO A 217 -53.61 -20.61 -22.99
N ILE A 218 -54.59 -20.97 -22.16
CA ILE A 218 -55.32 -22.24 -22.31
C ILE A 218 -56.14 -22.10 -23.60
N ALA A 219 -55.89 -22.98 -24.57
CA ALA A 219 -56.61 -23.01 -25.83
C ALA A 219 -58.08 -23.44 -25.61
N PRO A 220 -59.07 -22.82 -26.28
CA PRO A 220 -60.46 -23.27 -26.21
C PRO A 220 -60.73 -24.42 -27.18
N GLY A 221 -61.26 -25.53 -26.63
CA GLY A 221 -62.33 -26.34 -27.22
C GLY A 221 -61.97 -27.34 -28.34
N THR A 222 -62.19 -28.62 -28.05
CA THR A 222 -62.65 -29.62 -29.03
C THR A 222 -63.95 -30.23 -28.49
N PRO A 223 -65.03 -30.36 -29.27
CA PRO A 223 -66.34 -30.76 -28.75
C PRO A 223 -66.50 -32.27 -28.54
N ALA A 224 -67.49 -32.59 -27.70
CA ALA A 224 -67.81 -33.89 -27.13
C ALA A 224 -68.44 -34.91 -28.11
N VAL A 225 -68.22 -36.19 -27.80
CA VAL A 225 -69.08 -37.37 -28.12
C VAL A 225 -68.91 -38.27 -26.88
N GLY A 226 -69.90 -38.73 -26.10
CA GLY A 226 -71.31 -39.02 -26.31
C GLY A 226 -71.52 -40.49 -25.87
N GLY A 227 -72.05 -40.74 -24.65
CA GLY A 227 -72.38 -42.08 -24.16
C GLY A 227 -72.88 -42.10 -22.72
N PRO A 228 -73.83 -42.97 -22.34
CA PRO A 228 -75.01 -42.56 -21.58
C PRO A 228 -74.94 -42.72 -20.06
N VAL A 229 -75.58 -41.73 -19.44
CA VAL A 229 -76.41 -41.71 -18.22
C VAL A 229 -76.78 -43.08 -17.63
N ASP A 230 -76.48 -43.27 -16.34
CA ASP A 230 -77.41 -43.86 -15.37
C ASP A 230 -77.30 -43.10 -14.03
N VAL A 231 -78.49 -42.83 -13.48
CA VAL A 231 -78.83 -41.93 -12.37
C VAL A 231 -79.14 -42.84 -11.14
N PRO A 232 -79.79 -42.34 -10.09
CA PRO A 232 -79.38 -41.58 -8.89
C PRO A 232 -79.25 -42.50 -7.62
N LEU A 233 -79.04 -42.09 -6.37
CA LEU A 233 -79.86 -41.21 -5.52
C LEU A 233 -79.26 -41.14 -4.08
N VAL A 234 -79.28 -39.94 -3.46
CA VAL A 234 -79.69 -39.67 -2.05
C VAL A 234 -78.76 -40.16 -0.91
N ASP A 235 -78.59 -39.52 0.25
CA ASP A 235 -79.29 -38.40 0.92
C ASP A 235 -78.35 -37.65 1.87
N LEU A 236 -78.82 -36.46 2.26
CA LEU A 236 -78.35 -35.60 3.34
C LEU A 236 -78.27 -36.30 4.70
N ARG A 237 -77.11 -36.15 5.36
CA ARG A 237 -76.90 -36.02 6.83
C ARG A 237 -75.40 -36.18 7.03
N THR A 238 -74.61 -35.12 7.02
CA THR A 238 -74.11 -34.54 8.28
C THR A 238 -73.32 -33.27 7.93
N ARG A 239 -73.89 -32.09 8.20
CA ARG A 239 -73.11 -30.86 8.38
C ARG A 239 -73.05 -30.54 9.86
N PRO A 240 -71.88 -30.09 10.36
CA PRO A 240 -71.89 -28.95 11.26
C PRO A 240 -71.18 -27.74 10.62
N LEU A 241 -71.77 -26.58 10.86
CA LEU A 241 -71.37 -25.23 10.41
C LEU A 241 -70.19 -24.64 11.23
N PRO A 242 -69.55 -23.55 10.74
CA PRO A 242 -68.22 -23.12 11.15
C PRO A 242 -68.23 -22.33 12.48
N ARG A 243 -67.07 -22.24 13.14
CA ARG A 243 -66.86 -21.32 14.26
C ARG A 243 -65.91 -20.17 13.89
N PRO A 244 -66.20 -18.94 14.35
CA PRO A 244 -65.40 -17.76 14.08
C PRO A 244 -64.33 -17.54 15.15
N ARG A 245 -63.14 -17.08 14.72
CA ARG A 245 -62.37 -15.94 15.27
C ARG A 245 -61.13 -15.71 14.42
#